data_AF-A0A504YFN1-F1
#
_entry.id   AF-A0A504YFN1-F1
#
_cell.length_a   1.000
_cell.length_b   1.000
_cell.length_c   1.000
_cell.angle_alpha   90.00
_cell.angle_beta   90.00
_cell.angle_gamma   90.00
#
_symmetry.space_group_name_H-M   'P 1'
#
loop_
_entity.id
_entity.type
_entity.pdbx_description
1 polymer ?
#
loop_
_entity_poly.entity_id
_entity_poly.type
_entity_poly.pdbx_seq_one_letter_code
_entity_poly.pdbx_strand_id
1 'polypeptide(L)'
;MTRTHQIELSYEGVPLPGSPFDVLVVPGCDPNRVKAHGPGLKDGPHLTPGSKTHFLVDLTGAGQGGLGLAVEGPSEAPIECQDNRDGTCTVFYNPTEPGAYSIFVRFNDINVPGSPFYVNVKAKVDPNQVQCYGPGLESGLLRAGWPAYFTVDTKKAGDARLQVLYTPKPGAEMRPASIQPLGTTAGKDSSTPQHYHKITYTPEAEGLCQLEVKYDGRHVPGSPFAVQIRKACEPERVKVLGPGVEGPVLASLPVSFTVDARDAGMGDLTLGLTDPKGQSVPVRVVPLSVDNESVVTNGAVPSVASLASGDVSDTGLLSCTYEPYMVGPHVIHVMFAGVEVENSPFTVHSTATGRADQCQLRDGVKEVVAIGEENVIIVNTTGSGKGRLTCQVVQQPLGQSATSATLLPVETEDNRDGTTSVYYTPTQLGQLAVELRYGGQLIPNGEFTQKVVSKEELEALSKPIVVYRPVEFRLPTPRGDVEIESKCTCSLFLSQLCRLG
;
A
#
# COMPACT_ATOMS: atom_id res chain seq x y z
N MET A 1 79.71 -33.40 -7.80
CA MET A 1 80.72 -34.49 -7.83
C MET A 1 81.09 -34.81 -6.39
N THR A 2 81.03 -36.07 -5.99
CA THR A 2 81.50 -36.52 -4.68
C THR A 2 83.01 -36.31 -4.62
N ARG A 3 83.52 -35.56 -3.64
CA ARG A 3 84.96 -35.29 -3.50
C ARG A 3 85.39 -35.58 -2.07
N THR A 4 86.34 -36.49 -1.92
CA THR A 4 86.98 -36.75 -0.63
C THR A 4 87.87 -35.57 -0.28
N HIS A 5 87.65 -35.01 0.91
CA HIS A 5 88.48 -33.96 1.49
C HIS A 5 89.23 -34.55 2.67
N GLN A 6 90.50 -34.18 2.82
CA GLN A 6 91.31 -34.61 3.95
C GLN A 6 91.33 -33.51 5.01
N ILE A 7 90.91 -33.86 6.22
CA ILE A 7 90.98 -32.97 7.36
C ILE A 7 92.16 -33.41 8.23
N GLU A 8 93.18 -32.57 8.30
CA GLU A 8 94.30 -32.77 9.20
C GLU A 8 94.00 -32.11 10.55
N LEU A 9 94.06 -32.90 11.63
CA LEU A 9 93.92 -32.41 12.99
C LEU A 9 95.22 -32.69 13.76
N SER A 10 95.77 -31.66 14.37
CA SER A 10 96.93 -31.76 15.25
C SER A 10 96.67 -31.04 16.58
N TYR A 11 97.33 -31.51 17.64
CA TYR A 11 97.38 -30.84 18.94
C TYR A 11 98.84 -30.48 19.23
N GLU A 12 99.12 -29.20 19.42
CA GLU A 12 100.48 -28.64 19.57
C GLU A 12 101.47 -29.12 18.48
N GLY A 13 101.00 -29.22 17.24
CA GLY A 13 101.82 -29.62 16.09
C GLY A 13 102.01 -31.13 15.91
N VAL A 14 101.47 -31.97 16.81
CA VAL A 14 101.48 -33.43 16.66
C VAL A 14 100.16 -33.89 16.03
N PRO A 15 100.17 -34.60 14.89
CA PRO A 15 98.96 -35.14 14.27
C PRO A 15 98.24 -36.11 15.22
N LEU A 16 96.91 -36.00 15.30
CA LEU A 16 96.11 -36.95 16.06
C LEU A 16 96.12 -38.33 15.38
N PRO A 17 96.02 -39.44 16.13
CA PRO A 17 95.92 -40.78 15.55
C PRO A 17 94.76 -40.89 14.56
N GLY A 18 95.06 -41.28 13.32
CA GLY A 18 94.07 -41.39 12.23
C GLY A 18 93.90 -40.13 11.38
N SER A 19 94.64 -39.04 11.66
CA SER A 19 94.72 -37.86 10.80
C SER A 19 95.77 -38.03 9.68
N PRO A 20 95.51 -37.62 8.43
CA PRO A 20 94.30 -36.97 7.95
C PRO A 20 93.08 -37.89 7.90
N PHE A 21 91.92 -37.35 8.25
CA PHE A 21 90.63 -38.04 8.11
C PHE A 21 90.07 -37.80 6.70
N ASP A 22 89.77 -38.88 5.98
CA ASP A 22 89.06 -38.82 4.71
C ASP A 22 87.57 -38.55 4.95
N VAL A 23 87.12 -37.34 4.63
CA VAL A 23 85.71 -36.94 4.69
C VAL A 23 85.14 -36.96 3.27
N LEU A 24 84.20 -37.86 3.03
CA LEU A 24 83.47 -37.93 1.78
C LEU A 24 82.42 -36.79 1.72
N VAL A 25 82.66 -35.78 0.90
CA VAL A 25 81.67 -34.70 0.68
C VAL A 25 80.81 -35.08 -0.53
N VAL A 26 79.54 -35.40 -0.26
CA VAL A 26 78.51 -35.64 -1.28
C VAL A 26 77.96 -34.32 -1.83
N PRO A 27 77.51 -34.28 -3.10
CA PRO A 27 76.84 -33.09 -3.66
C PRO A 27 75.64 -32.70 -2.77
N GLY A 28 75.56 -31.42 -2.40
CA GLY A 28 74.47 -30.91 -1.57
C GLY A 28 73.10 -31.10 -2.21
N CYS A 29 72.07 -31.08 -1.37
CA CYS A 29 70.67 -31.02 -1.82
C CYS A 29 70.39 -29.71 -2.57
N ASP A 30 69.56 -29.75 -3.61
CA ASP A 30 69.08 -28.57 -4.34
C ASP A 30 67.54 -28.53 -4.30
N PRO A 31 66.93 -27.81 -3.34
CA PRO A 31 65.48 -27.68 -3.22
C PRO A 31 64.80 -27.10 -4.46
N ASN A 32 65.51 -26.35 -5.31
CA ASN A 32 64.93 -25.75 -6.52
C ASN A 32 64.66 -26.77 -7.63
N ARG A 33 65.20 -27.99 -7.50
CA ARG A 33 64.94 -29.09 -8.42
C ARG A 33 63.68 -29.87 -8.05
N VAL A 34 63.17 -29.70 -6.83
CA VAL A 34 61.91 -30.32 -6.40
C VAL A 34 60.74 -29.62 -7.07
N LYS A 35 59.81 -30.39 -7.65
CA LYS A 35 58.62 -29.85 -8.31
C LYS A 35 57.36 -30.45 -7.71
N ALA A 36 56.50 -29.60 -7.15
CA ALA A 36 55.19 -29.99 -6.66
C ALA A 36 54.10 -29.56 -7.64
N HIS A 37 53.24 -30.47 -8.08
CA HIS A 37 52.13 -30.17 -8.98
C HIS A 37 50.99 -31.19 -8.82
N GLY A 38 49.75 -30.74 -9.05
CA GLY A 38 48.58 -31.62 -9.00
C GLY A 38 47.30 -30.86 -8.66
N PRO A 39 46.14 -31.54 -8.66
CA PRO A 39 44.86 -30.93 -8.34
C PRO A 39 44.85 -30.35 -6.91
N GLY A 40 45.46 -31.03 -5.94
CA GLY A 40 45.55 -30.57 -4.55
C GLY A 40 46.34 -29.28 -4.32
N LEU A 41 47.00 -28.71 -5.33
CA LEU A 41 47.71 -27.42 -5.21
C LEU A 41 47.02 -26.29 -5.98
N LYS A 42 45.80 -26.51 -6.49
CA LYS A 42 45.04 -25.57 -7.30
C LYS A 42 43.59 -25.53 -6.88
N ASP A 43 42.98 -24.35 -6.90
CA ASP A 43 41.54 -24.18 -6.71
C ASP A 43 40.74 -25.03 -7.70
N GLY A 44 39.65 -25.62 -7.22
CA GLY A 44 38.74 -26.39 -8.06
C GLY A 44 37.66 -27.15 -7.30
N PRO A 45 36.71 -27.77 -8.01
CA PRO A 45 35.56 -28.44 -7.43
C PRO A 45 35.91 -29.70 -6.61
N HIS A 46 37.14 -30.23 -6.79
CA HIS A 46 37.68 -31.35 -6.01
C HIS A 46 38.06 -30.96 -4.57
N LEU A 47 38.18 -29.67 -4.27
CA LEU A 47 38.49 -29.15 -2.93
C LEU A 47 37.22 -28.84 -2.15
N THR A 48 36.63 -29.89 -1.58
CA THR A 48 35.47 -29.79 -0.69
C THR A 48 35.76 -30.44 0.66
N PRO A 49 35.15 -29.98 1.77
CA PRO A 49 35.34 -30.56 3.09
C PRO A 49 35.07 -32.07 3.11
N GLY A 50 35.99 -32.84 3.70
CA GLY A 50 35.91 -34.29 3.84
C GLY A 50 36.31 -35.08 2.59
N SER A 51 36.61 -34.41 1.47
CA SER A 51 37.09 -35.06 0.24
C SER A 51 38.62 -35.14 0.22
N LYS A 52 39.16 -36.35 0.07
CA LYS A 52 40.60 -36.59 -0.10
C LYS A 52 41.06 -36.06 -1.46
N THR A 53 42.08 -35.21 -1.47
CA THR A 53 42.74 -34.68 -2.69
C THR A 53 44.24 -35.03 -2.68
N HIS A 54 44.94 -34.80 -3.79
CA HIS A 54 46.36 -35.18 -3.91
C HIS A 54 47.18 -34.25 -4.81
N PHE A 55 48.50 -34.29 -4.63
CA PHE A 55 49.48 -33.72 -5.54
C PHE A 55 50.74 -34.58 -5.60
N LEU A 56 51.48 -34.46 -6.70
CA LEU A 56 52.74 -35.15 -6.92
C LEU A 56 53.91 -34.23 -6.53
N VAL A 57 54.89 -34.79 -5.84
CA VAL A 57 56.18 -34.16 -5.57
C VAL A 57 57.26 -34.96 -6.30
N ASP A 58 57.87 -34.34 -7.30
CA ASP A 58 59.02 -34.88 -8.03
C ASP A 58 60.31 -34.44 -7.34
N LEU A 59 61.05 -35.42 -6.80
CA LEU A 59 62.32 -35.23 -6.09
C LEU A 59 63.52 -35.57 -6.99
N THR A 60 63.29 -35.91 -8.26
CA THR A 60 64.36 -36.37 -9.14
C THR A 60 65.42 -35.29 -9.33
N GLY A 61 66.67 -35.66 -9.08
CA GLY A 61 67.82 -34.76 -9.21
C GLY A 61 67.98 -33.73 -8.10
N ALA A 62 67.15 -33.73 -7.06
CA ALA A 62 67.28 -32.82 -5.89
C ALA A 62 68.39 -33.25 -4.90
N GLY A 63 68.93 -34.47 -5.04
CA GLY A 63 69.93 -35.02 -4.11
C GLY A 63 69.30 -35.71 -2.90
N GLN A 64 70.12 -36.10 -1.92
CA GLN A 64 69.65 -36.75 -0.70
C GLN A 64 69.18 -35.70 0.32
N GLY A 65 67.94 -35.82 0.82
CA GLY A 65 67.35 -34.89 1.77
C GLY A 65 65.96 -35.33 2.26
N GLY A 66 65.47 -34.69 3.32
CA GLY A 66 64.16 -34.94 3.90
C GLY A 66 63.07 -34.06 3.26
N LEU A 67 61.90 -34.64 3.01
CA LEU A 67 60.70 -33.93 2.56
C LEU A 67 59.83 -33.56 3.76
N GLY A 68 59.57 -32.26 3.95
CA GLY A 68 58.67 -31.72 4.96
C GLY A 68 57.35 -31.25 4.34
N LEU A 69 56.23 -31.65 4.94
CA LEU A 69 54.87 -31.34 4.47
C LEU A 69 54.06 -30.74 5.62
N ALA A 70 53.36 -29.64 5.37
CA ALA A 70 52.38 -29.10 6.31
C ALA A 70 51.19 -28.50 5.55
N VAL A 71 49.99 -28.65 6.10
CA VAL A 71 48.77 -28.02 5.59
C VAL A 71 48.19 -27.19 6.74
N GLU A 72 48.23 -25.88 6.59
CA GLU A 72 47.76 -24.92 7.60
C GLU A 72 46.48 -24.25 7.10
N GLY A 73 45.44 -24.19 7.91
CA GLY A 73 44.16 -23.59 7.54
C GLY A 73 43.12 -23.70 8.67
N PRO A 74 41.83 -23.49 8.34
CA PRO A 74 40.72 -23.55 9.31
C PRO A 74 40.63 -24.84 10.12
N SER A 75 41.04 -25.98 9.55
CA SER A 75 41.10 -27.27 10.23
C SER A 75 42.43 -27.99 9.98
N GLU A 76 42.79 -28.90 10.88
CA GLU A 76 43.89 -29.83 10.62
C GLU A 76 43.50 -30.79 9.48
N ALA A 77 44.36 -30.88 8.46
CA ALA A 77 44.15 -31.80 7.34
C ALA A 77 45.17 -32.96 7.46
N PRO A 78 44.73 -34.19 7.75
CA PRO A 78 45.63 -35.35 7.81
C PRO A 78 46.37 -35.53 6.48
N ILE A 79 47.70 -35.76 6.55
CA ILE A 79 48.58 -35.93 5.39
C ILE A 79 49.02 -37.38 5.30
N GLU A 80 48.92 -37.95 4.10
CA GLU A 80 49.47 -39.26 3.75
C GLU A 80 50.43 -39.10 2.57
N CYS A 81 51.67 -39.59 2.66
CA CYS A 81 52.59 -39.64 1.51
C CYS A 81 52.78 -41.09 1.08
N GLN A 82 52.65 -41.31 -0.22
CA GLN A 82 52.89 -42.58 -0.88
C GLN A 82 54.13 -42.44 -1.78
N ASP A 83 55.20 -43.18 -1.46
CA ASP A 83 56.39 -43.27 -2.29
C ASP A 83 56.12 -44.14 -3.53
N ASN A 84 56.32 -43.57 -4.72
CA ASN A 84 56.09 -44.24 -5.99
C ASN A 84 57.33 -45.07 -6.45
N ARG A 85 58.45 -45.01 -5.71
CA ARG A 85 59.71 -45.74 -5.98
C ARG A 85 60.37 -45.42 -7.32
N ASP A 86 60.05 -44.29 -7.91
CA ASP A 86 60.61 -43.77 -9.16
C ASP A 86 61.29 -42.39 -8.98
N GLY A 87 61.42 -41.93 -7.73
CA GLY A 87 61.90 -40.59 -7.39
C GLY A 87 60.77 -39.57 -7.20
N THR A 88 59.51 -39.99 -7.22
CA THR A 88 58.34 -39.15 -6.90
C THR A 88 57.56 -39.66 -5.68
N CYS A 89 56.92 -38.77 -4.91
CA CYS A 89 55.89 -39.14 -3.91
C CYS A 89 54.54 -38.51 -4.29
N THR A 90 53.47 -39.27 -4.10
CA THR A 90 52.10 -38.77 -4.13
C THR A 90 51.66 -38.39 -2.72
N VAL A 91 51.36 -37.11 -2.50
CA VAL A 91 50.87 -36.60 -1.21
C VAL A 91 49.36 -36.45 -1.27
N PHE A 92 48.67 -37.01 -0.30
CA PHE A 92 47.23 -36.84 -0.09
C PHE A 92 46.96 -36.02 1.16
N TYR A 93 45.92 -35.19 1.11
CA TYR A 93 45.41 -34.53 2.30
C TYR A 93 43.87 -34.43 2.27
N ASN A 94 43.25 -34.26 3.43
CA ASN A 94 41.80 -34.20 3.58
C ASN A 94 41.38 -33.03 4.49
N PRO A 95 41.04 -31.85 3.95
CA PRO A 95 40.55 -30.73 4.75
C PRO A 95 39.11 -30.98 5.21
N THR A 96 38.78 -30.72 6.48
CA THR A 96 37.43 -30.96 7.03
C THR A 96 36.56 -29.71 7.16
N GLU A 97 37.15 -28.52 7.01
CA GLU A 97 36.43 -27.25 7.05
C GLU A 97 36.67 -26.41 5.79
N PRO A 98 35.67 -25.64 5.33
CA PRO A 98 35.85 -24.72 4.20
C PRO A 98 36.71 -23.52 4.59
N GLY A 99 37.40 -22.94 3.61
CA GLY A 99 38.21 -21.73 3.77
C GLY A 99 39.58 -21.84 3.09
N ALA A 100 40.43 -20.85 3.37
CA ALA A 100 41.75 -20.74 2.76
C ALA A 100 42.79 -21.63 3.48
N TYR A 101 43.49 -22.46 2.73
CA TYR A 101 44.57 -23.32 3.22
C TYR A 101 45.90 -22.95 2.56
N SER A 102 46.98 -23.06 3.33
CA SER A 102 48.37 -22.90 2.91
C SER A 102 49.07 -24.25 2.99
N ILE A 103 49.58 -24.73 1.87
CA ILE A 103 50.24 -26.03 1.75
C ILE A 103 51.74 -25.80 1.60
N PHE A 104 52.50 -26.19 2.61
CA PHE A 104 53.94 -26.08 2.64
C PHE A 104 54.58 -27.37 2.15
N VAL A 105 55.45 -27.24 1.15
CA VAL A 105 56.33 -28.29 0.68
C VAL A 105 57.77 -27.81 0.85
N ARG A 106 58.52 -28.50 1.71
CA ARG A 106 59.91 -28.14 2.06
C ARG A 106 60.84 -29.31 1.79
N PHE A 107 62.06 -29.03 1.34
CA PHE A 107 63.12 -30.02 1.18
C PHE A 107 64.34 -29.58 1.99
N ASN A 108 64.76 -30.38 2.97
CA ASN A 108 65.75 -30.01 3.99
C ASN A 108 65.45 -28.63 4.61
N ASP A 109 64.23 -28.47 5.11
CA ASP A 109 63.72 -27.27 5.78
C ASP A 109 63.62 -25.99 4.91
N ILE A 110 63.91 -26.08 3.61
CA ILE A 110 63.79 -24.98 2.65
C ILE A 110 62.54 -25.16 1.79
N ASN A 111 61.71 -24.12 1.65
CA ASN A 111 60.54 -24.15 0.76
C ASN A 111 60.96 -24.44 -0.70
N VAL A 112 60.28 -25.38 -1.33
CA VAL A 112 60.46 -25.65 -2.77
C VAL A 112 59.81 -24.53 -3.60
N PRO A 113 60.17 -24.36 -4.88
CA PRO A 113 59.54 -23.38 -5.74
C PRO A 113 58.00 -23.49 -5.74
N GLY A 114 57.33 -22.37 -5.44
CA GLY A 114 55.86 -22.30 -5.35
C GLY A 114 55.28 -22.59 -3.97
N SER A 115 56.06 -23.08 -3.00
CA SER A 115 55.62 -23.24 -1.60
C SER A 115 55.75 -21.92 -0.83
N PRO A 116 54.74 -21.51 -0.03
CA PRO A 116 53.46 -22.20 0.16
C PRO A 116 52.50 -22.07 -1.03
N PHE A 117 51.77 -23.16 -1.30
CA PHE A 117 50.66 -23.16 -2.26
C PHE A 117 49.37 -22.77 -1.56
N TYR A 118 48.60 -21.87 -2.15
CA TYR A 118 47.34 -21.38 -1.58
C TYR A 118 46.16 -21.98 -2.32
N VAL A 119 45.21 -22.55 -1.58
CA VAL A 119 43.96 -23.08 -2.12
C VAL A 119 42.78 -22.69 -1.23
N ASN A 120 41.59 -22.57 -1.83
CA ASN A 120 40.35 -22.27 -1.12
C ASN A 120 39.37 -23.45 -1.21
N VAL A 121 39.13 -24.11 -0.08
CA VAL A 121 38.22 -25.24 0.05
C VAL A 121 36.78 -24.71 0.13
N LYS A 122 35.95 -25.00 -0.87
CA LYS A 122 34.56 -24.50 -0.93
C LYS A 122 33.62 -25.42 -0.17
N ALA A 123 32.67 -24.84 0.56
CA ALA A 123 31.63 -25.60 1.24
C ALA A 123 30.88 -26.50 0.25
N LYS A 124 30.58 -27.73 0.67
CA LYS A 124 29.80 -28.67 -0.13
C LYS A 124 28.36 -28.18 -0.23
N VAL A 125 27.80 -28.22 -1.43
CA VAL A 125 26.38 -27.90 -1.65
C VAL A 125 25.52 -29.03 -1.07
N ASP A 126 24.67 -28.72 -0.09
CA ASP A 126 23.72 -29.66 0.51
C ASP A 126 22.34 -29.02 0.68
N PRO A 127 21.39 -29.30 -0.24
CA PRO A 127 20.02 -28.81 -0.15
C PRO A 127 19.28 -29.19 1.15
N ASN A 128 19.70 -30.26 1.83
CA ASN A 128 19.07 -30.68 3.10
C ASN A 128 19.43 -29.76 4.29
N GLN A 129 20.42 -28.88 4.13
CA GLN A 129 20.79 -27.89 5.14
C GLN A 129 20.04 -26.56 4.97
N VAL A 130 19.20 -26.43 3.93
CA VAL A 130 18.36 -25.26 3.72
C VAL A 130 17.14 -25.33 4.65
N GLN A 131 16.80 -24.20 5.28
CA GLN A 131 15.61 -24.07 6.11
C GLN A 131 14.65 -23.05 5.50
N CYS A 132 13.35 -23.31 5.60
CA CYS A 132 12.30 -22.41 5.15
C CYS A 132 11.31 -22.16 6.28
N TYR A 133 11.03 -20.90 6.61
CA TYR A 133 10.13 -20.54 7.71
C TYR A 133 9.52 -19.15 7.51
N GLY A 134 8.37 -18.90 8.11
CA GLY A 134 7.68 -17.61 8.09
C GLY A 134 6.21 -17.70 7.69
N PRO A 135 5.47 -16.58 7.80
CA PRO A 135 4.00 -16.56 7.70
C PRO A 135 3.49 -16.99 6.32
N GLY A 136 4.28 -16.78 5.26
CA GLY A 136 3.98 -17.23 3.90
C GLY A 136 3.98 -18.75 3.71
N LEU A 137 4.29 -19.54 4.75
CA LEU A 137 4.18 -21.00 4.76
C LEU A 137 3.09 -21.51 5.71
N GLU A 138 2.35 -20.61 6.39
CA GLU A 138 1.34 -20.95 7.39
C GLU A 138 -0.07 -20.83 6.79
N SER A 139 -0.84 -21.92 6.84
CA SER A 139 -2.23 -21.91 6.37
C SER A 139 -3.14 -21.12 7.31
N GLY A 140 -4.11 -20.39 6.75
CA GLY A 140 -5.15 -19.67 7.52
C GLY A 140 -4.98 -18.15 7.59
N LEU A 141 -3.75 -17.65 7.41
CA LEU A 141 -3.44 -16.21 7.37
C LEU A 141 -3.37 -15.64 5.96
N LEU A 142 -3.30 -16.50 4.94
CA LEU A 142 -3.04 -16.11 3.56
C LEU A 142 -4.36 -15.84 2.80
N ARG A 143 -4.39 -14.75 2.04
CA ARG A 143 -5.54 -14.33 1.22
C ARG A 143 -5.13 -14.14 -0.24
N ALA A 144 -6.05 -14.44 -1.14
CA ALA A 144 -5.91 -14.10 -2.55
C ALA A 144 -5.71 -12.58 -2.71
N GLY A 145 -4.82 -12.18 -3.62
CA GLY A 145 -4.42 -10.80 -3.88
C GLY A 145 -3.37 -10.24 -2.92
N TRP A 146 -3.14 -10.87 -1.76
CA TRP A 146 -2.21 -10.34 -0.74
C TRP A 146 -0.80 -10.91 -0.92
N PRO A 147 0.26 -10.08 -0.91
CA PRO A 147 1.62 -10.59 -0.94
C PRO A 147 1.93 -11.36 0.35
N ALA A 148 2.30 -12.62 0.19
CA ALA A 148 2.79 -13.49 1.25
C ALA A 148 4.31 -13.57 1.19
N TYR A 149 4.96 -13.73 2.36
CA TYR A 149 6.40 -13.85 2.41
C TYR A 149 6.89 -14.89 3.42
N PHE A 150 8.02 -15.51 3.10
CA PHE A 150 8.75 -16.39 4.00
C PHE A 150 10.25 -16.24 3.78
N THR A 151 11.04 -16.79 4.69
CA THR A 151 12.50 -16.72 4.65
C THR A 151 13.06 -18.08 4.27
N VAL A 152 14.08 -18.07 3.41
CA VAL A 152 14.95 -19.21 3.11
C VAL A 152 16.33 -18.94 3.70
N ASP A 153 16.78 -19.79 4.62
CA ASP A 153 18.12 -19.78 5.19
C ASP A 153 18.99 -20.85 4.51
N THR A 154 20.07 -20.41 3.88
CA THR A 154 21.04 -21.23 3.14
C THR A 154 22.42 -21.28 3.80
N LYS A 155 22.58 -20.76 5.02
CA LYS A 155 23.88 -20.56 5.69
C LYS A 155 24.76 -21.81 5.76
N LYS A 156 24.15 -23.00 5.85
CA LYS A 156 24.84 -24.29 5.97
C LYS A 156 24.81 -25.12 4.69
N ALA A 157 24.20 -24.61 3.61
CA ALA A 157 23.91 -25.38 2.40
C ALA A 157 24.99 -25.25 1.32
N GLY A 158 26.09 -24.53 1.59
CA GLY A 158 27.06 -24.12 0.57
C GLY A 158 26.48 -23.04 -0.34
N ASP A 159 27.22 -22.67 -1.40
CA ASP A 159 26.79 -21.65 -2.35
C ASP A 159 26.25 -22.30 -3.63
N ALA A 160 24.94 -22.20 -3.86
CA ALA A 160 24.29 -22.67 -5.08
C ALA A 160 23.06 -21.84 -5.46
N ARG A 161 22.46 -22.18 -6.61
CA ARG A 161 21.28 -21.50 -7.13
C ARG A 161 20.02 -21.86 -6.33
N LEU A 162 19.37 -20.84 -5.77
CA LEU A 162 18.02 -20.93 -5.21
C LEU A 162 16.97 -20.65 -6.30
N GLN A 163 15.95 -21.50 -6.38
CA GLN A 163 14.76 -21.31 -7.20
C GLN A 163 13.52 -21.51 -6.35
N VAL A 164 12.56 -20.58 -6.44
CA VAL A 164 11.25 -20.73 -5.82
C VAL A 164 10.16 -20.50 -6.85
N LEU A 165 9.28 -21.48 -6.99
CA LEU A 165 8.08 -21.40 -7.81
C LEU A 165 6.84 -21.53 -6.92
N TYR A 166 5.73 -20.92 -7.31
CA TYR A 166 4.45 -21.08 -6.63
C TYR A 166 3.29 -21.19 -7.62
N THR A 167 2.19 -21.80 -7.20
CA THR A 167 0.97 -21.89 -8.00
C THR A 167 0.06 -20.69 -7.68
N PRO A 168 -0.17 -19.73 -8.62
CA PRO A 168 -0.93 -18.52 -8.31
C PRO A 168 -2.42 -18.79 -8.04
N LYS A 169 -3.00 -19.80 -8.69
CA LYS A 169 -4.38 -20.24 -8.50
C LYS A 169 -4.49 -21.75 -8.77
N PRO A 170 -5.44 -22.48 -8.14
CA PRO A 170 -5.56 -23.92 -8.34
C PRO A 170 -5.60 -24.30 -9.83
N GLY A 171 -4.75 -25.24 -10.24
CA GLY A 171 -4.65 -25.73 -11.62
C GLY A 171 -3.89 -24.82 -12.61
N ALA A 172 -3.37 -23.66 -12.18
CA ALA A 172 -2.49 -22.85 -13.02
C ALA A 172 -1.05 -23.38 -13.06
N GLU A 173 -0.30 -22.98 -14.08
CA GLU A 173 1.14 -23.22 -14.13
C GLU A 173 1.87 -22.47 -13.00
N MET A 174 2.95 -23.06 -12.51
CA MET A 174 3.76 -22.44 -11.47
C MET A 174 4.52 -21.22 -12.01
N ARG A 175 4.62 -20.17 -11.20
CA ARG A 175 5.32 -18.92 -11.51
C ARG A 175 6.48 -18.69 -10.54
N PRO A 176 7.55 -18.00 -10.97
CA PRO A 176 8.64 -17.63 -10.08
C PRO A 176 8.17 -16.67 -8.99
N ALA A 177 8.56 -16.94 -7.74
CA ALA A 177 8.43 -15.98 -6.65
C ALA A 177 9.55 -14.93 -6.71
N SER A 178 9.31 -13.77 -6.11
CA SER A 178 10.35 -12.74 -5.94
C SER A 178 11.32 -13.16 -4.85
N ILE A 179 12.62 -13.14 -5.15
CA ILE A 179 13.69 -13.52 -4.22
C ILE A 179 14.52 -12.28 -3.92
N GLN A 180 14.53 -11.85 -2.66
CA GLN A 180 15.32 -10.72 -2.17
C GLN A 180 16.33 -11.20 -1.11
N PRO A 181 17.63 -11.19 -1.40
CA PRO A 181 18.68 -11.45 -0.41
C PRO A 181 18.60 -10.51 0.83
N LEU A 182 18.88 -11.05 2.02
CA LEU A 182 18.78 -10.38 3.33
C LEU A 182 20.11 -10.41 4.11
N GLY A 183 20.52 -9.25 4.63
CA GLY A 183 21.67 -9.04 5.52
C GLY A 183 22.93 -8.50 4.82
N THR A 184 23.79 -7.66 5.40
CA THR A 184 23.68 -6.70 6.53
C THR A 184 24.53 -5.48 6.14
N THR A 185 24.01 -4.26 6.32
CA THR A 185 24.61 -2.95 5.99
C THR A 185 25.00 -2.73 4.51
N ALA A 186 24.33 -1.76 3.89
CA ALA A 186 24.86 -1.07 2.72
C ALA A 186 26.28 -0.56 3.05
N GLY A 187 27.31 -1.09 2.39
CA GLY A 187 28.64 -0.47 2.40
C GLY A 187 29.88 -1.35 2.47
N LYS A 188 29.83 -2.68 2.57
CA LYS A 188 31.06 -3.50 2.49
C LYS A 188 30.90 -4.77 1.67
N ASP A 189 31.73 -4.82 0.62
CA ASP A 189 32.22 -5.99 -0.12
C ASP A 189 31.16 -7.00 -0.62
N SER A 190 30.77 -6.87 -1.90
CA SER A 190 29.87 -7.77 -2.64
C SER A 190 30.36 -9.21 -2.81
N SER A 191 31.46 -9.58 -2.15
CA SER A 191 32.08 -10.91 -2.19
C SER A 191 31.57 -11.86 -1.10
N THR A 192 30.81 -11.38 -0.10
CA THR A 192 30.23 -12.24 0.95
C THR A 192 28.90 -12.86 0.49
N PRO A 193 28.75 -14.20 0.56
CA PRO A 193 27.50 -14.86 0.19
C PRO A 193 26.36 -14.45 1.13
N GLN A 194 25.26 -13.99 0.54
CA GLN A 194 24.05 -13.64 1.28
C GLN A 194 23.27 -14.92 1.55
N HIS A 195 23.25 -15.34 2.82
CA HIS A 195 22.71 -16.63 3.20
C HIS A 195 21.20 -16.63 3.48
N TYR A 196 20.60 -15.47 3.74
CA TYR A 196 19.17 -15.34 4.00
C TYR A 196 18.49 -14.74 2.77
N HIS A 197 17.32 -15.26 2.40
CA HIS A 197 16.53 -14.74 1.29
C HIS A 197 15.08 -14.57 1.71
N LYS A 198 14.54 -13.35 1.57
CA LYS A 198 13.12 -13.08 1.63
C LYS A 198 12.48 -13.51 0.31
N ILE A 199 11.51 -14.41 0.41
CA ILE A 199 10.70 -14.84 -0.71
C ILE A 199 9.36 -14.15 -0.60
N THR A 200 8.90 -13.52 -1.69
CA THR A 200 7.58 -12.89 -1.77
C THR A 200 6.81 -13.46 -2.95
N TYR A 201 5.55 -13.83 -2.73
CA TYR A 201 4.64 -14.31 -3.78
C TYR A 201 3.22 -13.79 -3.54
N THR A 202 2.40 -13.72 -4.57
CA THR A 202 1.02 -13.22 -4.47
C THR A 202 0.06 -14.26 -5.06
N PRO A 203 -0.66 -15.03 -4.24
CA PRO A 203 -1.71 -15.91 -4.76
C PRO A 203 -2.85 -15.07 -5.33
N GLU A 204 -3.49 -15.53 -6.40
CA GLU A 204 -4.54 -14.81 -7.14
C GLU A 204 -5.96 -15.33 -6.82
N ALA A 205 -6.08 -16.55 -6.30
CA ALA A 205 -7.36 -17.17 -5.99
C ALA A 205 -7.32 -17.97 -4.69
N GLU A 206 -8.50 -18.20 -4.11
CA GLU A 206 -8.66 -19.13 -3.01
C GLU A 206 -8.32 -20.56 -3.43
N GLY A 207 -7.96 -21.39 -2.45
CA GLY A 207 -7.63 -22.80 -2.66
C GLY A 207 -6.18 -23.12 -2.33
N LEU A 208 -5.73 -24.30 -2.80
CA LEU A 208 -4.41 -24.80 -2.51
C LEU A 208 -3.35 -24.08 -3.36
N CYS A 209 -2.38 -23.43 -2.70
CA CYS A 209 -1.17 -22.92 -3.32
C CYS A 209 0.00 -23.86 -2.99
N GLN A 210 0.64 -24.40 -4.04
CA GLN A 210 1.87 -25.17 -3.90
C GLN A 210 3.08 -24.28 -4.10
N LEU A 211 4.08 -24.39 -3.23
CA LEU A 211 5.38 -23.73 -3.35
C LEU A 211 6.49 -24.77 -3.50
N GLU A 212 7.22 -24.69 -4.62
CA GLU A 212 8.42 -25.48 -4.85
C GLU A 212 9.65 -24.63 -4.55
N VAL A 213 10.33 -24.96 -3.45
CA VAL A 213 11.66 -24.42 -3.14
C VAL A 213 12.70 -25.46 -3.56
N LYS A 214 13.59 -25.08 -4.48
CA LYS A 214 14.70 -25.91 -4.97
C LYS A 214 16.03 -25.20 -4.75
N TYR A 215 17.02 -25.95 -4.30
CA TYR A 215 18.41 -25.52 -4.16
C TYR A 215 19.29 -26.44 -4.99
N ASP A 216 20.06 -25.86 -5.90
CA ASP A 216 20.84 -26.61 -6.92
C ASP A 216 19.98 -27.60 -7.73
N GLY A 217 18.77 -27.19 -8.08
CA GLY A 217 17.81 -28.01 -8.84
C GLY A 217 17.13 -29.13 -8.04
N ARG A 218 17.44 -29.29 -6.74
CA ARG A 218 16.86 -30.32 -5.87
C ARG A 218 15.92 -29.71 -4.84
N HIS A 219 14.85 -30.41 -4.47
CA HIS A 219 13.96 -29.95 -3.41
C HIS A 219 14.68 -29.87 -2.07
N VAL A 220 14.41 -28.80 -1.32
CA VAL A 220 14.85 -28.62 0.07
C VAL A 220 13.89 -29.34 1.03
N PRO A 221 14.24 -29.56 2.31
CA PRO A 221 13.34 -30.15 3.29
C PRO A 221 12.00 -29.40 3.37
N GLY A 222 10.89 -30.16 3.33
CA GLY A 222 9.52 -29.62 3.34
C GLY A 222 8.96 -29.20 1.98
N SER A 223 9.81 -29.05 0.96
CA SER A 223 9.38 -28.74 -0.41
C SER A 223 8.90 -30.00 -1.15
N PRO A 224 7.79 -29.96 -1.91
CA PRO A 224 6.90 -28.81 -2.09
C PRO A 224 6.06 -28.52 -0.84
N PHE A 225 5.93 -27.24 -0.49
CA PHE A 225 5.02 -26.77 0.55
C PHE A 225 3.62 -26.61 -0.02
N ALA A 226 2.62 -26.89 0.79
CA ALA A 226 1.20 -26.75 0.43
C ALA A 226 0.52 -25.84 1.47
N VAL A 227 -0.02 -24.71 1.02
CA VAL A 227 -0.71 -23.75 1.90
C VAL A 227 -2.11 -23.45 1.38
N GLN A 228 -3.06 -23.32 2.30
CA GLN A 228 -4.44 -22.97 1.98
C GLN A 228 -4.60 -21.44 1.90
N ILE A 229 -5.02 -20.95 0.73
CA ILE A 229 -5.32 -19.56 0.47
C ILE A 229 -6.82 -19.31 0.67
N ARG A 230 -7.17 -18.28 1.44
CA ARG A 230 -8.53 -17.79 1.63
C ARG A 230 -8.95 -16.82 0.53
N LYS A 231 -10.25 -16.54 0.46
CA LYS A 231 -10.80 -15.48 -0.41
C LYS A 231 -10.13 -14.13 -0.15
N ALA A 232 -10.09 -13.29 -1.18
CA ALA A 232 -9.59 -11.93 -1.07
C ALA A 232 -10.44 -11.09 -0.10
N CYS A 233 -11.76 -11.28 -0.17
CA CYS A 233 -12.76 -10.66 0.68
C CYS A 233 -13.82 -11.67 1.15
N GLU A 234 -14.39 -11.42 2.32
CA GLU A 234 -15.48 -12.15 2.97
C GLU A 234 -16.49 -11.11 3.52
N PRO A 235 -17.36 -10.53 2.65
CA PRO A 235 -18.35 -9.52 3.04
C PRO A 235 -19.25 -9.91 4.22
N GLU A 236 -19.51 -11.21 4.38
CA GLU A 236 -20.25 -11.81 5.49
C GLU A 236 -19.57 -11.64 6.86
N ARG A 237 -18.29 -11.25 6.89
CA ARG A 237 -17.56 -10.97 8.14
C ARG A 237 -17.62 -9.49 8.52
N VAL A 238 -18.24 -8.64 7.69
CA VAL A 238 -18.51 -7.25 8.03
C VAL A 238 -19.67 -7.18 9.02
N LYS A 239 -19.49 -6.44 10.11
CA LYS A 239 -20.52 -6.21 11.11
C LYS A 239 -20.93 -4.75 11.11
N VAL A 240 -22.24 -4.49 11.13
CA VAL A 240 -22.81 -3.15 11.22
C VAL A 240 -23.61 -3.06 12.51
N LEU A 241 -23.24 -2.12 13.38
CA LEU A 241 -23.74 -2.05 14.76
C LEU A 241 -24.00 -0.62 15.20
N GLY A 242 -24.93 -0.44 16.15
CA GLY A 242 -25.11 0.83 16.85
C GLY A 242 -26.40 1.57 16.48
N PRO A 243 -26.68 2.69 17.18
CA PRO A 243 -28.00 3.32 17.20
C PRO A 243 -28.44 3.88 15.84
N GLY A 244 -27.50 4.18 14.94
CA GLY A 244 -27.82 4.64 13.58
C GLY A 244 -28.42 3.57 12.68
N VAL A 245 -28.33 2.28 13.04
CA VAL A 245 -28.96 1.15 12.32
C VAL A 245 -29.90 0.33 13.21
N GLU A 246 -30.02 0.70 14.50
CA GLU A 246 -30.82 0.00 15.51
C GLU A 246 -31.90 0.94 16.08
N GLY A 247 -33.18 0.52 15.96
CA GLY A 247 -34.29 1.20 16.61
C GLY A 247 -34.73 2.52 15.95
N PRO A 248 -35.55 3.32 16.65
CA PRO A 248 -35.95 4.64 16.17
C PRO A 248 -34.82 5.65 16.38
N VAL A 249 -34.57 6.46 15.36
CA VAL A 249 -33.61 7.57 15.42
C VAL A 249 -34.36 8.89 15.55
N LEU A 250 -33.65 9.95 15.97
CA LEU A 250 -34.25 11.28 16.15
C LEU A 250 -34.00 12.12 14.90
N ALA A 251 -35.06 12.67 14.32
CA ALA A 251 -34.96 13.57 13.18
C ALA A 251 -34.17 14.84 13.53
N SER A 252 -33.47 15.40 12.54
CA SER A 252 -32.65 16.61 12.63
C SER A 252 -31.44 16.58 13.58
N LEU A 253 -31.15 15.42 14.17
CA LEU A 253 -30.01 15.21 15.06
C LEU A 253 -29.06 14.17 14.47
N PRO A 254 -27.73 14.35 14.63
CA PRO A 254 -26.77 13.37 14.14
C PRO A 254 -26.88 12.07 14.91
N VAL A 255 -26.86 10.97 14.18
CA VAL A 255 -26.81 9.61 14.73
C VAL A 255 -25.71 8.83 14.05
N SER A 256 -25.05 7.97 14.81
CA SER A 256 -23.92 7.17 14.33
C SER A 256 -24.18 5.68 14.41
N PHE A 257 -23.59 4.94 13.48
CA PHE A 257 -23.39 3.51 13.54
C PHE A 257 -21.95 3.17 13.14
N THR A 258 -21.53 1.97 13.46
CA THR A 258 -20.17 1.48 13.24
C THR A 258 -20.19 0.37 12.20
N VAL A 259 -19.23 0.39 11.28
CA VAL A 259 -18.94 -0.72 10.36
C VAL A 259 -17.58 -1.31 10.75
N ASP A 260 -17.57 -2.58 11.13
CA ASP A 260 -16.37 -3.36 11.46
C ASP A 260 -16.09 -4.37 10.35
N ALA A 261 -15.06 -4.09 9.56
CA ALA A 261 -14.61 -4.87 8.40
C ALA A 261 -13.22 -5.50 8.59
N ARG A 262 -12.65 -5.47 9.81
CA ARG A 262 -11.30 -5.98 10.12
C ARG A 262 -11.05 -7.41 9.67
N ASP A 263 -12.10 -8.23 9.74
CA ASP A 263 -12.06 -9.65 9.44
C ASP A 263 -12.47 -9.98 7.99
N ALA A 264 -12.93 -8.98 7.23
CA ALA A 264 -13.54 -9.15 5.92
C ALA A 264 -12.54 -9.15 4.76
N GLY A 265 -11.25 -8.86 5.00
CA GLY A 265 -10.23 -8.83 3.94
C GLY A 265 -10.26 -7.53 3.14
N MET A 266 -9.82 -7.56 1.88
CA MET A 266 -9.71 -6.36 1.04
C MET A 266 -10.99 -6.09 0.27
N GLY A 267 -11.60 -4.92 0.46
CA GLY A 267 -12.80 -4.56 -0.27
C GLY A 267 -13.20 -3.11 -0.06
N ASP A 268 -13.76 -2.51 -1.10
CA ASP A 268 -14.32 -1.16 -1.02
C ASP A 268 -15.63 -1.18 -0.22
N LEU A 269 -15.77 -0.27 0.73
CA LEU A 269 -17.04 -0.03 1.41
C LEU A 269 -17.86 1.03 0.67
N THR A 270 -19.09 0.70 0.32
CA THR A 270 -20.06 1.64 -0.25
C THR A 270 -21.28 1.74 0.66
N LEU A 271 -21.72 2.98 0.94
CA LEU A 271 -22.91 3.26 1.71
C LEU A 271 -23.94 3.99 0.85
N GLY A 272 -25.18 3.54 0.89
CA GLY A 272 -26.32 4.23 0.30
C GLY A 272 -27.38 4.44 1.37
N LEU A 273 -27.76 5.67 1.66
CA LEU A 273 -28.84 5.98 2.59
C LEU A 273 -29.91 6.78 1.86
N THR A 274 -31.17 6.33 1.94
CA THR A 274 -32.31 7.05 1.37
C THR A 274 -33.34 7.42 2.43
N ASP A 275 -33.96 8.59 2.26
CA ASP A 275 -35.07 9.07 3.07
C ASP A 275 -36.42 8.43 2.66
N PRO A 276 -37.55 8.74 3.35
CA PRO A 276 -38.86 8.20 3.01
C PRO A 276 -39.38 8.59 1.61
N LYS A 277 -38.82 9.64 0.98
CA LYS A 277 -39.13 10.06 -0.39
C LYS A 277 -38.19 9.39 -1.42
N GLY A 278 -37.25 8.56 -0.99
CA GLY A 278 -36.25 7.91 -1.83
C GLY A 278 -35.08 8.83 -2.21
N GLN A 279 -34.94 10.00 -1.58
CA GLN A 279 -33.81 10.89 -1.83
C GLN A 279 -32.58 10.45 -1.04
N SER A 280 -31.40 10.59 -1.64
CA SER A 280 -30.14 10.26 -0.97
C SER A 280 -29.87 11.21 0.20
N VAL A 281 -29.53 10.65 1.35
CA VAL A 281 -29.07 11.41 2.52
C VAL A 281 -27.55 11.23 2.64
N PRO A 282 -26.79 12.31 2.83
CA PRO A 282 -25.34 12.22 2.98
C PRO A 282 -24.96 11.50 4.28
N VAL A 283 -23.97 10.61 4.19
CA VAL A 283 -23.38 9.90 5.32
C VAL A 283 -21.91 10.31 5.43
N ARG A 284 -21.51 10.80 6.60
CA ARG A 284 -20.12 11.11 6.91
C ARG A 284 -19.44 9.86 7.46
N VAL A 285 -18.40 9.39 6.81
CA VAL A 285 -17.62 8.21 7.21
C VAL A 285 -16.27 8.65 7.76
N VAL A 286 -15.91 8.15 8.94
CA VAL A 286 -14.62 8.45 9.58
C VAL A 286 -13.95 7.17 10.06
N PRO A 287 -12.66 6.96 9.76
CA PRO A 287 -11.86 5.90 10.35
C PRO A 287 -11.70 6.06 11.88
N LEU A 288 -11.91 4.99 12.64
CA LEU A 288 -11.63 4.96 14.07
C LEU A 288 -10.25 4.35 14.33
N SER A 289 -9.35 5.07 14.97
CA SER A 289 -8.03 4.59 15.41
C SER A 289 -8.16 3.53 16.51
N VAL A 290 -7.35 2.46 16.45
CA VAL A 290 -7.30 1.40 17.47
C VAL A 290 -6.06 1.64 18.34
N ASP A 291 -5.94 2.82 18.96
CA ASP A 291 -4.86 3.09 19.91
C ASP A 291 -5.40 3.71 21.19
N ASN A 292 -5.50 2.89 22.23
CA ASN A 292 -5.34 3.37 23.60
C ASN A 292 -4.29 2.55 24.37
N GLU A 293 -3.23 2.08 23.70
CA GLU A 293 -2.00 1.58 24.35
C GLU A 293 -0.75 1.72 23.45
N SER A 294 0.00 2.81 23.69
CA SER A 294 1.44 3.03 23.49
C SER A 294 2.20 2.35 22.32
N VAL A 295 2.57 3.12 21.29
CA VAL A 295 3.93 3.06 20.68
C VAL A 295 4.38 4.47 20.25
N VAL A 296 5.49 4.93 20.83
CA VAL A 296 6.25 6.11 20.36
C VAL A 296 7.22 5.64 19.28
N THR A 297 7.17 6.22 18.07
CA THR A 297 8.34 6.25 17.19
C THR A 297 8.49 7.58 16.47
N ASN A 298 9.71 8.12 16.57
CA ASN A 298 10.16 9.39 16.03
C ASN A 298 10.21 9.40 14.50
N GLY A 299 9.43 10.30 13.89
CA GLY A 299 9.79 11.07 12.70
C GLY A 299 10.36 10.32 11.50
N ALA A 300 9.48 9.75 10.67
CA ALA A 300 9.63 9.71 9.21
C ALA A 300 8.29 9.34 8.57
N VAL A 301 7.64 10.30 7.91
CA VAL A 301 6.42 10.08 7.10
C VAL A 301 6.87 9.89 5.64
N PRO A 302 6.62 8.74 4.99
CA PRO A 302 6.90 8.59 3.57
C PRO A 302 5.71 8.98 2.69
N SER A 303 5.93 10.01 1.87
CA SER A 303 5.63 10.12 0.43
C SER A 303 4.45 9.33 -0.15
N VAL A 304 3.39 10.08 -0.45
CA VAL A 304 2.11 9.70 -1.07
C VAL A 304 2.26 9.52 -2.59
N ALA A 305 2.52 8.30 -3.06
CA ALA A 305 2.36 7.92 -4.49
C ALA A 305 2.13 6.40 -4.75
N SER A 306 1.84 5.58 -3.73
CA SER A 306 1.54 4.16 -3.92
C SER A 306 0.48 3.72 -2.92
N LEU A 307 -0.75 4.19 -3.15
CA LEU A 307 -1.95 3.71 -2.50
C LEU A 307 -2.83 3.21 -3.64
N ALA A 308 -2.86 1.90 -3.90
CA ALA A 308 -3.95 1.31 -4.69
C ALA A 308 -5.16 1.24 -3.75
N SER A 309 -5.66 2.43 -3.44
CA SER A 309 -6.47 2.84 -2.29
C SER A 309 -7.94 2.48 -2.46
N GLY A 310 -8.41 1.59 -1.59
CA GLY A 310 -9.79 1.42 -1.18
C GLY A 310 -9.92 1.42 0.35
N ASP A 311 -8.99 2.10 1.04
CA ASP A 311 -8.85 2.01 2.49
C ASP A 311 -9.93 2.82 3.23
N VAL A 312 -10.99 2.10 3.59
CA VAL A 312 -11.46 2.07 4.98
C VAL A 312 -10.23 1.89 5.88
N SER A 313 -10.01 2.81 6.84
CA SER A 313 -8.88 2.88 7.81
C SER A 313 -7.95 1.66 7.89
N ASP A 314 -6.65 1.91 8.15
CA ASP A 314 -5.68 0.91 8.65
C ASP A 314 -6.18 0.01 9.81
N THR A 315 -7.32 0.35 10.42
CA THR A 315 -7.99 -0.33 11.51
C THR A 315 -9.17 -1.20 11.11
N GLY A 316 -9.68 -1.15 9.87
CA GLY A 316 -10.90 -1.84 9.43
C GLY A 316 -12.17 -1.44 10.20
N LEU A 317 -12.13 -0.38 11.00
CA LEU A 317 -13.23 0.06 11.87
C LEU A 317 -13.64 1.50 11.54
N LEU A 318 -14.91 1.70 11.20
CA LEU A 318 -15.44 2.99 10.72
C LEU A 318 -16.63 3.46 11.55
N SER A 319 -16.66 4.75 11.85
CA SER A 319 -17.85 5.46 12.34
C SER A 319 -18.55 6.16 11.18
N CYS A 320 -19.83 5.85 11.02
CA CYS A 320 -20.70 6.43 10.00
C CYS A 320 -21.74 7.30 10.71
N THR A 321 -21.81 8.59 10.39
CA THR A 321 -22.75 9.55 10.97
C THR A 321 -23.65 10.11 9.89
N TYR A 322 -24.97 10.14 10.13
CA TYR A 322 -25.94 10.81 9.26
C TYR A 322 -26.94 11.62 10.09
N GLU A 323 -27.62 12.56 9.43
CA GLU A 323 -28.64 13.41 10.03
C GLU A 323 -29.97 13.23 9.26
N PRO A 324 -30.95 12.50 9.79
CA PRO A 324 -32.22 12.27 9.09
C PRO A 324 -33.04 13.56 9.08
N TYR A 325 -33.24 14.13 7.89
CA TYR A 325 -34.00 15.37 7.68
C TYR A 325 -35.51 15.20 7.95
N MET A 326 -36.04 13.99 7.80
CA MET A 326 -37.47 13.70 7.76
C MET A 326 -37.87 12.66 8.82
N VAL A 327 -39.12 12.69 9.27
CA VAL A 327 -39.74 11.59 10.03
C VAL A 327 -40.20 10.49 9.09
N GLY A 328 -39.92 9.23 9.42
CA GLY A 328 -40.33 8.06 8.64
C GLY A 328 -39.20 7.07 8.37
N PRO A 329 -39.48 6.04 7.55
CA PRO A 329 -38.52 4.98 7.25
C PRO A 329 -37.36 5.49 6.38
N HIS A 330 -36.14 5.27 6.84
CA HIS A 330 -34.92 5.47 6.08
C HIS A 330 -34.28 4.10 5.82
N VAL A 331 -33.69 3.93 4.63
CA VAL A 331 -33.10 2.66 4.21
C VAL A 331 -31.60 2.85 4.02
N ILE A 332 -30.80 2.05 4.71
CA ILE A 332 -29.34 2.09 4.69
C ILE A 332 -28.83 0.80 4.04
N HIS A 333 -28.29 0.93 2.84
CA HIS A 333 -27.50 -0.09 2.16
C HIS A 333 -26.03 0.03 2.58
N VAL A 334 -25.44 -1.10 2.97
CA VAL A 334 -24.03 -1.24 3.31
C VAL A 334 -23.49 -2.35 2.43
N MET A 335 -22.55 -2.01 1.55
CA MET A 335 -21.93 -2.94 0.61
C MET A 335 -20.43 -2.99 0.83
N PHE A 336 -19.85 -4.19 0.79
CA PHE A 336 -18.41 -4.43 0.88
C PHE A 336 -17.94 -5.24 -0.32
N ALA A 337 -16.91 -4.75 -1.03
CA ALA A 337 -16.45 -5.32 -2.30
C ALA A 337 -17.58 -5.49 -3.35
N GLY A 338 -18.55 -4.57 -3.36
CA GLY A 338 -19.71 -4.60 -4.25
C GLY A 338 -20.81 -5.61 -3.87
N VAL A 339 -20.69 -6.28 -2.73
CA VAL A 339 -21.68 -7.24 -2.21
C VAL A 339 -22.36 -6.65 -0.97
N GLU A 340 -23.68 -6.77 -0.88
CA GLU A 340 -24.45 -6.33 0.27
C GLU A 340 -24.10 -7.17 1.52
N VAL A 341 -23.78 -6.51 2.63
CA VAL A 341 -23.34 -7.18 3.86
C VAL A 341 -24.51 -7.81 4.61
N GLU A 342 -24.21 -8.66 5.59
CA GLU A 342 -25.24 -9.31 6.40
C GLU A 342 -26.17 -8.29 7.09
N ASN A 343 -27.48 -8.58 7.06
CA ASN A 343 -28.58 -7.72 7.57
C ASN A 343 -28.82 -6.40 6.83
N SER A 344 -28.03 -6.09 5.81
CA SER A 344 -28.33 -4.97 4.91
C SER A 344 -29.35 -5.40 3.84
N PRO A 345 -30.30 -4.52 3.44
CA PRO A 345 -30.49 -3.14 3.90
C PRO A 345 -31.07 -3.03 5.31
N PHE A 346 -30.57 -2.04 6.08
CA PHE A 346 -31.12 -1.68 7.38
C PHE A 346 -32.23 -0.65 7.22
N THR A 347 -33.39 -0.89 7.84
CA THR A 347 -34.49 0.08 7.86
C THR A 347 -34.62 0.70 9.25
N VAL A 348 -34.40 2.00 9.36
CA VAL A 348 -34.52 2.77 10.60
C VAL A 348 -35.67 3.75 10.51
N HIS A 349 -36.40 3.92 11.62
CA HIS A 349 -37.52 4.84 11.66
C HIS A 349 -37.12 6.13 12.36
N SER A 350 -37.02 7.21 11.60
CA SER A 350 -36.78 8.54 12.16
C SER A 350 -38.05 9.07 12.81
N THR A 351 -37.93 9.57 14.04
CA THR A 351 -39.02 10.10 14.88
C THR A 351 -38.85 11.58 15.11
N ALA A 352 -39.97 12.27 15.29
CA ALA A 352 -39.97 13.72 15.44
C ALA A 352 -39.23 14.16 16.69
N THR A 353 -38.52 15.28 16.60
CA THR A 353 -37.97 15.98 17.77
C THR A 353 -38.69 17.30 17.95
N GLY A 354 -39.11 17.59 19.17
CA GLY A 354 -39.71 18.88 19.49
C GLY A 354 -41.11 19.03 18.87
N ARG A 355 -41.50 20.28 18.61
CA ARG A 355 -42.86 20.69 18.25
C ARG A 355 -42.84 21.63 17.07
N ALA A 356 -42.87 21.06 15.86
CA ALA A 356 -42.91 21.84 14.62
C ALA A 356 -44.16 22.73 14.51
N ASP A 357 -45.26 22.32 15.14
CA ASP A 357 -46.52 23.07 15.19
C ASP A 357 -46.42 24.41 15.95
N GLN A 358 -45.36 24.58 16.76
CA GLN A 358 -45.08 25.83 17.48
C GLN A 358 -44.15 26.78 16.71
N CYS A 359 -43.54 26.31 15.61
CA CYS A 359 -42.75 27.17 14.74
C CYS A 359 -43.64 28.12 13.93
N GLN A 360 -43.15 29.33 13.66
CA GLN A 360 -43.89 30.34 12.92
C GLN A 360 -42.98 31.05 11.91
N LEU A 361 -43.41 31.09 10.64
CA LEU A 361 -42.79 31.94 9.63
C LEU A 361 -42.96 33.41 10.01
N ARG A 362 -41.86 34.15 10.09
CA ARG A 362 -41.83 35.56 10.49
C ARG A 362 -41.67 36.48 9.30
N ASP A 363 -40.70 36.19 8.45
CA ASP A 363 -40.34 37.05 7.32
C ASP A 363 -39.67 36.25 6.20
N GLY A 364 -39.53 36.84 5.02
CA GLY A 364 -38.73 36.31 3.91
C GLY A 364 -39.47 35.39 2.93
N VAL A 365 -40.72 35.03 3.22
CA VAL A 365 -41.56 34.26 2.29
C VAL A 365 -42.07 35.18 1.19
N LYS A 366 -41.44 35.09 0.01
CA LYS A 366 -41.81 35.86 -1.19
C LYS A 366 -42.41 34.91 -2.24
N GLU A 367 -43.45 35.34 -2.96
CA GLU A 367 -43.98 34.59 -4.10
C GLU A 367 -43.03 34.61 -5.32
N VAL A 368 -42.26 35.69 -5.46
CA VAL A 368 -41.34 35.92 -6.56
C VAL A 368 -39.97 36.31 -6.01
N VAL A 369 -38.91 35.65 -6.49
CA VAL A 369 -37.52 35.87 -6.09
C VAL A 369 -36.63 36.09 -7.32
N ALA A 370 -35.55 36.85 -7.17
CA ALA A 370 -34.58 37.07 -8.24
C ALA A 370 -33.54 35.94 -8.30
N ILE A 371 -33.15 35.57 -9.53
CA ILE A 371 -31.99 34.73 -9.78
C ILE A 371 -30.70 35.40 -9.27
N GLY A 372 -29.82 34.61 -8.66
CA GLY A 372 -28.52 35.04 -8.16
C GLY A 372 -28.57 35.98 -6.95
N GLU A 373 -29.74 36.21 -6.37
CA GLU A 373 -29.89 36.95 -5.12
C GLU A 373 -30.18 36.00 -3.97
N GLU A 374 -29.49 36.23 -2.85
CA GLU A 374 -29.71 35.49 -1.62
C GLU A 374 -31.10 35.83 -1.04
N ASN A 375 -31.87 34.79 -0.76
CA ASN A 375 -33.13 34.90 -0.06
C ASN A 375 -32.96 34.37 1.36
N VAL A 376 -33.50 35.13 2.31
CA VAL A 376 -33.44 34.81 3.72
C VAL A 376 -34.86 34.61 4.22
N ILE A 377 -35.17 33.41 4.72
CA ILE A 377 -36.43 33.13 5.41
C ILE A 377 -36.16 33.10 6.90
N ILE A 378 -36.94 33.85 7.68
CA ILE A 378 -36.81 33.90 9.14
C ILE A 378 -37.96 33.12 9.77
N VAL A 379 -37.62 32.13 10.59
CA VAL A 379 -38.59 31.30 11.31
C VAL A 379 -38.39 31.49 12.81
N ASN A 380 -39.46 31.80 13.53
CA ASN A 380 -39.45 31.73 14.98
C ASN A 380 -39.56 30.26 15.41
N THR A 381 -38.58 29.80 16.19
CA THR A 381 -38.48 28.44 16.70
C THR A 381 -38.64 28.38 18.23
N THR A 382 -38.86 29.52 18.88
CA THR A 382 -38.98 29.64 20.34
C THR A 382 -40.06 28.71 20.88
N GLY A 383 -39.72 27.96 21.94
CA GLY A 383 -40.65 27.04 22.60
C GLY A 383 -40.81 25.69 21.90
N SER A 384 -40.29 25.52 20.68
CA SER A 384 -40.46 24.29 19.88
C SER A 384 -39.68 23.08 20.43
N GLY A 385 -38.93 23.23 21.52
CA GLY A 385 -38.28 22.13 22.23
C GLY A 385 -36.97 21.70 21.59
N LYS A 386 -36.67 20.39 21.64
CA LYS A 386 -35.44 19.82 21.05
C LYS A 386 -35.64 19.61 19.55
N GLY A 387 -34.71 20.04 18.73
CA GLY A 387 -34.75 19.84 17.28
C GLY A 387 -34.08 20.99 16.54
N ARG A 388 -33.90 20.82 15.23
CA ARG A 388 -33.31 21.84 14.36
C ARG A 388 -34.28 22.20 13.25
N LEU A 389 -34.28 23.48 12.87
CA LEU A 389 -34.90 23.93 11.63
C LEU A 389 -34.03 23.48 10.45
N THR A 390 -34.67 22.86 9.49
CA THR A 390 -34.04 22.32 8.29
C THR A 390 -34.88 22.74 7.08
N CYS A 391 -34.23 22.94 5.94
CA CYS A 391 -34.89 23.42 4.73
C CYS A 391 -34.38 22.66 3.52
N GLN A 392 -35.30 22.22 2.65
CA GLN A 392 -34.98 21.74 1.32
C GLN A 392 -35.56 22.72 0.29
N VAL A 393 -34.74 23.12 -0.68
CA VAL A 393 -35.17 23.97 -1.78
C VAL A 393 -34.89 23.25 -3.09
N VAL A 394 -35.95 22.77 -3.73
CA VAL A 394 -35.88 22.09 -5.03
C VAL A 394 -36.13 23.11 -6.13
N GLN A 395 -35.13 23.34 -6.98
CA GLN A 395 -35.20 24.25 -8.12
C GLN A 395 -35.57 23.49 -9.38
N GLN A 396 -36.71 23.84 -9.97
CA GLN A 396 -37.18 23.35 -11.27
C GLN A 396 -36.95 24.40 -12.35
N PRO A 397 -36.07 24.15 -13.33
CA PRO A 397 -35.75 25.12 -14.37
C PRO A 397 -36.92 25.34 -15.34
N LEU A 398 -37.09 26.58 -15.80
CA LEU A 398 -38.16 26.94 -16.72
C LEU A 398 -38.03 26.17 -18.06
N GLY A 399 -39.10 25.50 -18.48
CA GLY A 399 -39.16 24.79 -19.76
C GLY A 399 -38.42 23.45 -19.79
N GLN A 400 -37.93 22.95 -18.65
CA GLN A 400 -37.29 21.64 -18.55
C GLN A 400 -38.20 20.62 -17.85
N SER A 401 -37.91 19.33 -18.06
CA SER A 401 -38.61 18.22 -17.39
C SER A 401 -38.42 18.30 -15.87
N ALA A 402 -39.38 17.74 -15.11
CA ALA A 402 -39.28 17.61 -13.66
C ALA A 402 -38.04 16.81 -13.20
N THR A 403 -37.48 15.96 -14.08
CA THR A 403 -36.22 15.23 -13.86
C THR A 403 -34.98 16.12 -13.86
N SER A 404 -35.07 17.35 -14.36
CA SER A 404 -33.99 18.35 -14.32
C SER A 404 -33.97 19.16 -13.01
N ALA A 405 -34.81 18.80 -12.04
CA ALA A 405 -34.85 19.50 -10.77
C ALA A 405 -33.54 19.30 -9.97
N THR A 406 -33.03 20.37 -9.38
CA THR A 406 -31.81 20.35 -8.56
C THR A 406 -32.12 20.76 -7.12
N LEU A 407 -31.37 20.21 -6.16
CA LEU A 407 -31.41 20.69 -4.77
C LEU A 407 -30.44 21.86 -4.63
N LEU A 408 -30.93 23.01 -4.16
CA LEU A 408 -30.08 24.15 -3.85
C LEU A 408 -29.36 23.95 -2.51
N PRO A 409 -28.12 24.44 -2.36
CA PRO A 409 -27.47 24.52 -1.06
C PRO A 409 -28.24 25.48 -0.18
N VAL A 410 -28.44 25.10 1.08
CA VAL A 410 -29.14 25.89 2.08
C VAL A 410 -28.31 25.99 3.34
N GLU A 411 -28.19 27.20 3.87
CA GLU A 411 -27.53 27.47 5.15
C GLU A 411 -28.57 27.89 6.18
N THR A 412 -28.34 27.51 7.45
CA THR A 412 -29.23 27.87 8.55
C THR A 412 -28.43 28.51 9.67
N GLU A 413 -28.88 29.64 10.18
CA GLU A 413 -28.23 30.36 11.28
C GLU A 413 -29.20 30.56 12.45
N ASP A 414 -28.80 30.15 13.66
CA ASP A 414 -29.52 30.50 14.88
C ASP A 414 -29.14 31.92 15.30
N ASN A 415 -30.11 32.83 15.23
CA ASN A 415 -29.92 34.26 15.50
C ASN A 415 -29.75 34.55 17.00
N ARG A 416 -29.86 33.54 17.88
CA ARG A 416 -29.75 33.63 19.35
C ARG A 416 -30.82 34.51 20.01
N ASP A 417 -31.88 34.84 19.27
CA ASP A 417 -33.07 35.57 19.75
C ASP A 417 -34.34 34.69 19.74
N GLY A 418 -34.17 33.38 19.46
CA GLY A 418 -35.25 32.42 19.30
C GLY A 418 -35.77 32.29 17.85
N THR A 419 -35.20 33.06 16.92
CA THR A 419 -35.42 32.88 15.48
C THR A 419 -34.24 32.19 14.81
N THR A 420 -34.52 31.53 13.69
CA THR A 420 -33.53 30.88 12.83
C THR A 420 -33.72 31.40 11.41
N SER A 421 -32.63 31.88 10.82
CA SER A 421 -32.57 32.34 9.43
C SER A 421 -32.16 31.19 8.52
N VAL A 422 -32.76 31.13 7.34
CA VAL A 422 -32.49 30.14 6.29
C VAL A 422 -32.09 30.89 5.02
N TYR A 423 -30.90 30.61 4.50
CA TYR A 423 -30.28 31.31 3.37
C TYR A 423 -30.18 30.37 2.17
N TYR A 424 -30.59 30.84 1.00
CA TYR A 424 -30.42 30.12 -0.27
C TYR A 424 -30.38 31.10 -1.43
N THR A 425 -29.66 30.74 -2.49
CA THR A 425 -29.50 31.57 -3.69
C THR A 425 -29.96 30.79 -4.93
N PRO A 426 -31.06 31.21 -5.59
CA PRO A 426 -31.54 30.54 -6.81
C PRO A 426 -30.53 30.70 -7.94
N THR A 427 -30.20 29.61 -8.63
CA THR A 427 -29.17 29.63 -9.69
C THR A 427 -29.72 29.65 -11.11
N GLN A 428 -31.01 29.33 -11.28
CA GLN A 428 -31.68 29.25 -12.57
C GLN A 428 -33.10 29.85 -12.51
N LEU A 429 -33.60 30.33 -13.65
CA LEU A 429 -34.98 30.79 -13.80
C LEU A 429 -35.95 29.60 -13.75
N GLY A 430 -37.14 29.78 -13.18
CA GLY A 430 -38.11 28.70 -13.06
C GLY A 430 -38.94 28.78 -11.78
N GLN A 431 -39.13 27.64 -11.12
CA GLN A 431 -39.87 27.53 -9.86
C GLN A 431 -39.01 26.88 -8.78
N LEU A 432 -39.21 27.29 -7.53
CA LEU A 432 -38.67 26.64 -6.34
C LEU A 432 -39.81 25.98 -5.59
N ALA A 433 -39.63 24.74 -5.15
CA ALA A 433 -40.41 24.14 -4.08
C ALA A 433 -39.59 24.20 -2.80
N VAL A 434 -40.07 24.97 -1.82
CA VAL A 434 -39.41 25.18 -0.53
C VAL A 434 -40.15 24.38 0.53
N GLU A 435 -39.40 23.61 1.31
CA GLU A 435 -39.93 22.78 2.39
C GLU A 435 -39.14 23.01 3.69
N LEU A 436 -39.81 23.60 4.68
CA LEU A 436 -39.26 23.91 6.00
C LEU A 436 -39.78 22.91 7.02
N ARG A 437 -38.85 22.26 7.71
CA ARG A 437 -39.13 21.29 8.76
C ARG A 437 -38.42 21.65 10.05
N TYR A 438 -39.09 21.43 11.17
CA TYR A 438 -38.47 21.46 12.48
C TYR A 438 -38.53 20.07 13.08
N GLY A 439 -37.37 19.51 13.44
CA GLY A 439 -37.33 18.17 14.01
C GLY A 439 -37.94 17.09 13.13
N GLY A 440 -37.75 17.20 11.81
CA GLY A 440 -38.27 16.29 10.80
C GLY A 440 -39.74 16.42 10.45
N GLN A 441 -40.49 17.26 11.16
CA GLN A 441 -41.89 17.55 10.85
C GLN A 441 -42.04 18.87 10.10
N LEU A 442 -42.98 18.92 9.16
CA LEU A 442 -43.30 20.13 8.43
C LEU A 442 -43.84 21.19 9.40
N ILE A 443 -43.30 22.41 9.33
CA ILE A 443 -43.82 23.54 10.12
C ILE A 443 -45.11 24.08 9.48
N PRO A 444 -45.98 24.78 10.23
CA PRO A 444 -47.16 25.44 9.65
C PRO A 444 -46.78 26.39 8.51
N ASN A 445 -47.42 26.23 7.35
CA ASN A 445 -47.14 26.95 6.10
C ASN A 445 -45.69 26.81 5.60
N GLY A 446 -44.96 25.79 6.05
CA GLY A 446 -43.56 25.55 5.71
C GLY A 446 -43.32 24.96 4.32
N GLU A 447 -44.37 24.56 3.61
CA GLU A 447 -44.30 24.07 2.23
C GLU A 447 -44.96 25.10 1.30
N PHE A 448 -44.20 25.64 0.35
CA PHE A 448 -44.69 26.63 -0.61
C PHE A 448 -43.82 26.69 -1.86
N THR A 449 -44.32 27.34 -2.90
CA THR A 449 -43.61 27.52 -4.17
C THR A 449 -43.24 28.98 -4.39
N GLN A 450 -42.08 29.23 -5.02
CA GLN A 450 -41.65 30.56 -5.42
C GLN A 450 -41.28 30.59 -6.90
N LYS A 451 -41.60 31.69 -7.60
CA LYS A 451 -41.19 31.90 -8.98
C LYS A 451 -39.84 32.61 -9.02
N VAL A 452 -38.87 32.04 -9.74
CA VAL A 452 -37.56 32.67 -9.97
C VAL A 452 -37.59 33.43 -11.29
N VAL A 453 -37.37 34.74 -11.21
CA VAL A 453 -37.39 35.68 -12.34
C VAL A 453 -36.05 36.39 -12.49
N SER A 454 -35.86 37.10 -13.61
CA SER A 454 -34.70 37.98 -13.77
C SER A 454 -34.81 39.19 -12.84
N LYS A 455 -33.69 39.87 -12.58
CA LYS A 455 -33.71 41.09 -11.75
C LYS A 455 -34.57 42.18 -12.39
N GLU A 456 -34.49 42.32 -13.71
CA GLU A 456 -35.27 43.30 -14.47
C GLU A 456 -36.78 43.03 -14.39
N GLU A 457 -37.19 41.75 -14.44
CA GLU A 457 -38.59 41.35 -14.28
C GLU A 457 -39.09 41.64 -12.86
N LEU A 458 -38.27 41.37 -11.83
CA LEU A 458 -38.62 41.67 -10.45
C LEU A 458 -38.78 43.18 -10.22
N GLU A 459 -37.89 44.00 -10.80
CA GLU A 459 -37.99 45.46 -10.79
C GLU A 459 -39.20 45.99 -11.56
N ALA A 460 -39.61 45.31 -12.64
CA ALA A 460 -40.83 45.67 -13.37
C ALA A 460 -42.10 45.39 -12.56
N LEU A 461 -42.11 44.29 -11.80
CA LEU A 461 -43.22 43.90 -10.92
C LEU A 461 -43.37 44.81 -9.69
N SER A 462 -42.30 45.48 -9.27
CA SER A 462 -42.34 46.41 -8.13
C SER A 462 -42.77 47.84 -8.48
N LYS A 463 -42.90 48.18 -9.78
CA LYS A 463 -43.35 49.51 -10.22
C LYS A 463 -44.87 49.66 -10.10
N PRO A 464 -45.39 50.77 -9.54
CA PRO A 464 -46.83 51.00 -9.47
C PRO A 464 -47.42 51.08 -10.88
N ILE A 465 -48.51 50.34 -11.10
CA ILE A 465 -49.27 50.39 -12.36
C ILE A 465 -49.88 51.79 -12.48
N VAL A 466 -49.32 52.63 -13.36
CA VAL A 466 -49.92 53.92 -13.72
C VAL A 466 -51.10 53.66 -14.66
N VAL A 467 -52.30 53.60 -14.11
CA VAL A 467 -53.54 53.47 -14.89
C VAL A 467 -53.89 54.84 -15.50
N TYR A 468 -53.62 55.03 -16.79
CA TYR A 468 -54.17 56.15 -17.53
C TYR A 468 -55.66 55.88 -17.81
N ARG A 469 -56.56 56.65 -17.18
CA ARG A 469 -57.97 56.73 -17.61
C ARG A 469 -58.07 57.68 -18.80
N PRO A 470 -58.59 57.26 -19.96
CA PRO A 470 -58.92 58.19 -21.03
C PRO A 470 -60.06 59.10 -20.55
N VAL A 471 -59.85 60.42 -20.59
CA VAL A 471 -60.92 61.42 -20.43
C VAL A 471 -61.36 61.81 -21.83
N GLU A 472 -62.57 61.42 -22.23
CA GLU A 472 -63.19 61.94 -23.44
C GLU A 472 -63.66 63.38 -23.22
N PHE A 473 -62.99 64.34 -23.87
CA PHE A 473 -63.48 65.71 -23.95
C PHE A 473 -64.44 65.84 -25.14
N ARG A 474 -65.74 66.06 -24.87
CA ARG A 474 -66.66 66.56 -25.90
C ARG A 474 -66.45 68.05 -26.07
N LEU A 475 -65.72 68.45 -27.11
CA LEU A 475 -65.64 69.85 -27.52
C LEU A 475 -67.00 70.29 -28.11
N PRO A 476 -67.53 71.48 -27.74
CA PRO A 476 -68.72 72.02 -28.38
C PRO A 476 -68.44 72.33 -29.86
N THR A 477 -69.42 72.08 -30.73
CA THR A 477 -69.34 72.39 -32.17
C THR A 477 -69.02 73.88 -32.40
N PRO A 478 -67.95 74.22 -33.16
CA PRO A 478 -67.63 75.61 -33.46
C PRO A 478 -68.68 76.23 -34.39
N ARG A 479 -69.10 77.46 -34.08
CA ARG A 479 -69.87 78.31 -35.00
C ARG A 479 -68.89 79.20 -35.78
N GLY A 480 -68.96 79.10 -37.11
CA GLY A 480 -68.42 80.10 -38.03
C GLY A 480 -67.04 79.79 -38.59
N ASP A 481 -66.95 79.90 -39.92
CA ASP A 481 -65.75 79.72 -40.74
C ASP A 481 -64.73 80.84 -40.47
N VAL A 482 -63.55 80.49 -39.98
CA VAL A 482 -62.34 81.31 -40.12
C VAL A 482 -61.12 80.37 -40.23
N GLU A 483 -60.44 80.44 -41.38
CA GLU A 483 -59.10 79.90 -41.60
C GLU A 483 -58.09 80.66 -40.73
N ILE A 484 -57.24 79.94 -40.00
CA ILE A 484 -56.06 80.53 -39.34
C ILE A 484 -54.81 79.73 -39.74
N GLU A 485 -53.88 80.43 -40.38
CA GLU A 485 -52.53 79.99 -40.70
C GLU A 485 -51.59 79.99 -39.48
N SER A 486 -51.01 78.81 -39.24
CA SER A 486 -49.61 78.54 -38.88
C SER A 486 -49.04 78.80 -37.47
N LYS A 487 -48.33 77.73 -37.02
CA LYS A 487 -47.24 77.61 -36.03
C LYS A 487 -47.59 77.52 -34.54
N CYS A 488 -47.58 76.30 -34.01
CA CYS A 488 -46.61 75.91 -32.98
C CYS A 488 -46.44 74.38 -32.89
N THR A 489 -45.21 73.96 -32.68
CA THR A 489 -44.67 72.60 -32.59
C THR A 489 -45.16 71.82 -31.36
N CYS A 490 -45.51 70.54 -31.54
CA CYS A 490 -45.30 69.49 -30.54
C CYS A 490 -45.13 68.14 -31.24
N SER A 491 -43.87 67.71 -31.31
CA SER A 491 -43.44 66.33 -31.50
C SER A 491 -43.85 65.50 -30.29
N LEU A 492 -44.59 64.40 -30.49
CA LEU A 492 -44.42 63.12 -29.77
C LEU A 492 -45.53 62.13 -30.16
N PHE A 493 -45.10 60.87 -30.36
CA PHE A 493 -45.86 59.63 -30.55
C PHE A 493 -46.49 59.34 -31.91
N LEU A 494 -45.71 58.69 -32.78
CA LEU A 494 -46.22 57.54 -33.52
C LEU A 494 -45.30 56.33 -33.31
N SER A 495 -45.94 55.28 -32.83
CA SER A 495 -45.46 53.93 -32.59
C SER A 495 -44.88 53.29 -33.85
N GLN A 496 -43.67 52.73 -33.75
CA GLN A 496 -43.27 51.61 -34.59
C GLN A 496 -43.29 50.33 -33.77
N LEU A 497 -44.36 49.57 -33.99
CA LEU A 497 -44.31 48.12 -34.02
C LEU A 497 -43.23 47.70 -35.04
N CYS A 498 -42.23 46.97 -34.59
CA CYS A 498 -41.51 46.00 -35.41
C CYS A 498 -41.42 44.69 -34.64
N ARG A 499 -42.43 43.85 -34.86
CA ARG A 499 -42.22 42.40 -34.97
C ARG A 499 -41.51 42.16 -36.30
N LEU A 500 -40.46 41.34 -36.31
CA LEU A 500 -40.36 40.10 -37.10
C LEU A 500 -38.89 39.62 -37.16
N GLY A 501 -38.73 38.32 -36.93
CA GLY A 501 -37.50 37.55 -36.93
C GLY A 501 -37.75 36.23 -36.24
#